data_AF-A0A8T5IB32-F1
#
_entry.id   AF-A0A8T5IB32-F1
#
_cell.length_a   1.000
_cell.length_b   1.000
_cell.length_c   1.000
_cell.angle_alpha   90.00
_cell.angle_beta   90.00
_cell.angle_gamma   90.00
#
_symmetry.space_group_name_H-M   'P 1'
#
loop_
_entity.id
_entity.type
_entity.pdbx_description
1 polymer ?
#
loop_
_entity_poly.entity_id
_entity_poly.type
_entity_poly.pdbx_seq_one_letter_code
_entity_poly.pdbx_strand_id
1 'polypeptide(L)'
;MIGVSTLIVLVVCVFLLFAYMKIEHHGRKVKIVVGIVIGFLIYFSIVGVFSSDQIELNSPKGIVNAVYVYFGWLGQTASGLWDVGVETVNMVGDVIKIDNSSKREDGRR
;
A
#
# COMPACT_ATOMS: atom_id res chain seq x y z
N MET A 1 -7.40 -14.01 -9.76
CA MET A 1 -7.64 -13.72 -8.34
C MET A 1 -6.31 -13.28 -7.74
N ILE A 2 -6.13 -11.99 -7.46
CA ILE A 2 -4.95 -11.53 -6.73
C ILE A 2 -5.08 -12.15 -5.33
N GLY A 3 -4.15 -13.02 -4.97
CA GLY A 3 -4.22 -13.75 -3.70
C GLY A 3 -4.25 -12.78 -2.53
N VAL A 4 -5.04 -13.08 -1.51
CA VAL A 4 -5.06 -12.29 -0.25
C VAL A 4 -3.64 -12.11 0.30
N SER A 5 -2.77 -13.09 0.05
CA SER A 5 -1.33 -13.08 0.32
C SER A 5 -0.60 -11.87 -0.29
N THR A 6 -0.88 -11.52 -1.54
CA THR A 6 -0.24 -10.37 -2.21
C THR A 6 -0.69 -9.02 -1.65
N LEU A 7 -1.95 -8.91 -1.23
CA LEU A 7 -2.47 -7.70 -0.58
C LEU A 7 -1.81 -7.49 0.79
N ILE A 8 -1.67 -8.55 1.58
CA ILE A 8 -1.00 -8.51 2.89
C ILE A 8 0.45 -8.07 2.75
N VAL A 9 1.17 -8.60 1.75
CA VAL A 9 2.56 -8.22 1.48
C VAL A 9 2.66 -6.73 1.13
N LEU A 10 1.74 -6.20 0.33
CA LEU A 10 1.75 -4.78 -0.08
C LEU A 10 1.49 -3.85 1.10
N VAL A 11 0.51 -4.19 1.96
CA VAL A 11 0.20 -3.44 3.19
C VAL A 11 1.38 -3.42 4.15
N VAL A 12 2.03 -4.57 4.38
CA VAL A 12 3.22 -4.67 5.25
C VAL A 12 4.37 -3.82 4.71
N CYS A 13 4.54 -3.77 3.39
CA CYS A 13 5.59 -2.97 2.76
C CYS A 13 5.34 -1.46 2.88
N VAL A 14 4.10 -1.01 2.70
CA VAL A 14 3.72 0.40 2.89
C VAL A 14 3.90 0.80 4.36
N PHE A 15 3.53 -0.08 5.29
CA PHE A 15 3.69 0.17 6.72
C PHE A 15 5.16 0.26 7.13
N LEU A 16 6.01 -0.64 6.60
CA LEU A 16 7.46 -0.57 6.77
C LEU A 16 8.03 0.73 6.21
N LEU A 17 7.59 1.17 5.02
CA LEU A 17 8.01 2.42 4.37
C LEU A 17 7.61 3.66 5.21
N PHE A 18 6.45 3.64 5.85
CA PHE A 18 5.99 4.70 6.74
C PHE A 18 6.74 4.71 8.08
N ALA A 19 6.93 3.55 8.70
CA ALA A 19 7.77 3.40 9.89
C ALA A 19 9.21 3.86 9.60
N TYR A 20 9.65 3.65 8.37
CA TYR A 20 10.97 4.02 7.87
C TYR A 20 11.18 5.53 7.69
N MET A 21 10.15 6.26 7.24
CA MET A 21 10.21 7.73 7.16
C MET A 21 10.30 8.41 8.53
N LYS A 22 9.79 7.77 9.59
CA LYS A 22 9.73 8.34 10.94
C LYS A 22 11.05 8.23 11.72
N ILE A 23 12.04 7.47 11.23
CA ILE A 23 13.36 7.34 11.90
C ILE A 23 14.31 8.43 11.38
N GLU A 24 14.15 9.63 11.93
CA GLU A 24 15.12 10.72 11.82
C GLU A 24 16.33 10.41 12.70
N HIS A 25 17.48 10.10 12.09
CA HIS A 25 18.72 10.90 12.18
C HIS A 25 20.00 10.14 11.75
N HIS A 26 19.97 8.82 11.50
CA HIS A 26 21.22 8.04 11.35
C HIS A 26 21.26 6.92 10.30
N GLY A 27 20.48 7.04 9.22
CA GLY A 27 20.18 5.88 8.37
C GLY A 27 20.52 5.96 6.88
N ARG A 28 21.44 6.78 6.38
CA ARG A 28 21.61 6.96 4.90
C ARG A 28 21.77 5.65 4.13
N LYS A 29 22.49 4.66 4.68
CA LYS A 29 22.63 3.31 4.11
C LYS A 29 21.36 2.49 4.21
N VAL A 30 20.65 2.58 5.33
CA VAL A 30 19.36 1.91 5.52
C VAL A 30 18.32 2.46 4.53
N LYS A 31 18.42 3.74 4.13
CA LYS A 31 17.44 4.37 3.21
C LYS A 31 17.53 3.77 1.83
N ILE A 32 18.76 3.51 1.41
CA ILE A 32 19.07 2.86 0.14
C ILE A 32 18.59 1.40 0.18
N VAL A 33 18.86 0.66 1.26
CA VAL A 33 18.44 -0.74 1.40
C VAL A 33 16.91 -0.86 1.35
N VAL A 34 16.20 0.01 2.07
CA VAL A 34 14.72 -0.01 2.06
C VAL A 34 14.17 0.41 0.70
N GLY A 35 14.75 1.42 0.04
CA GLY A 35 14.39 1.78 -1.33
C GLY A 35 14.59 0.65 -2.33
N ILE A 36 15.68 -0.11 -2.20
CA ILE A 36 15.95 -1.31 -3.00
C ILE A 36 14.89 -2.38 -2.75
N VAL A 37 14.57 -2.66 -1.48
CA VAL A 37 13.55 -3.64 -1.11
C VAL A 37 12.19 -3.28 -1.71
N ILE A 38 11.76 -2.02 -1.58
CA ILE A 38 10.51 -1.52 -2.18
C ILE A 38 10.54 -1.64 -3.70
N GLY A 39 11.66 -1.27 -4.32
CA GLY A 39 11.85 -1.43 -5.78
C GLY A 39 11.70 -2.89 -6.22
N PHE A 40 12.29 -3.82 -5.47
CA PHE A 40 12.13 -5.26 -5.72
C PHE A 40 10.68 -5.72 -5.56
N LEU A 41 9.97 -5.23 -4.55
CA LEU A 41 8.56 -5.57 -4.33
C LEU A 41 7.66 -5.07 -5.46
N ILE A 42 7.87 -3.83 -5.92
CA ILE A 42 7.15 -3.29 -7.07
C ILE A 42 7.48 -4.12 -8.33
N TYR A 43 8.76 -4.45 -8.53
CA TYR A 43 9.19 -5.29 -9.65
C TYR A 43 8.52 -6.67 -9.63
N PHE A 44 8.54 -7.38 -8.49
CA PHE A 44 7.88 -8.68 -8.36
C PHE A 44 6.36 -8.60 -8.51
N SER A 45 5.73 -7.52 -8.04
CA SER A 45 4.30 -7.29 -8.25
C SER A 45 3.98 -7.13 -9.73
N ILE A 46 4.76 -6.33 -10.46
CA ILE A 46 4.63 -6.13 -11.91
C ILE A 46 4.83 -7.47 -12.63
N VAL A 47 5.93 -8.17 -12.37
CA VAL A 47 6.23 -9.47 -12.97
C VAL A 47 5.12 -10.48 -12.69
N GLY A 48 4.56 -10.51 -11.48
CA GLY A 48 3.44 -11.39 -11.14
C GLY A 48 2.18 -11.11 -11.95
N VAL A 49 1.86 -9.84 -12.22
CA VAL A 49 0.73 -9.44 -13.08
C VAL A 49 0.98 -9.86 -14.53
N PHE A 50 2.19 -9.65 -15.03
CA PHE A 50 2.57 -9.95 -16.42
C PHE A 50 2.93 -11.42 -16.69
N SER A 51 3.15 -12.22 -15.65
CA SER A 51 3.44 -13.66 -15.78
C SER A 51 2.17 -14.52 -15.90
N SER A 52 0.98 -13.91 -15.93
CA SER A 52 -0.23 -14.63 -16.31
C SER A 52 -0.18 -14.94 -17.81
N ASP A 53 -0.47 -16.19 -18.20
CA ASP A 53 -0.42 -16.72 -19.59
C ASP A 53 -1.34 -15.97 -20.59
N GLN A 54 -1.95 -14.86 -20.19
CA GLN A 54 -2.94 -14.10 -20.97
C GLN A 54 -2.34 -12.90 -21.73
N ILE A 55 -1.04 -12.61 -21.57
CA ILE A 55 -0.39 -11.43 -22.17
C ILE A 55 0.71 -11.85 -23.14
N GLU A 56 0.34 -12.05 -24.40
CA GLU A 56 1.31 -12.25 -25.49
C GLU A 56 1.95 -10.91 -25.92
N LEU A 57 3.10 -10.55 -25.33
CA LEU A 57 3.83 -9.32 -25.67
C LEU A 57 4.42 -9.29 -27.10
N ASN A 58 4.39 -10.42 -27.81
CA ASN A 58 4.92 -10.54 -29.17
C ASN A 58 3.98 -9.97 -30.24
N SER A 59 2.77 -9.52 -29.87
CA SER A 59 1.84 -8.89 -30.81
C SER A 59 1.51 -7.45 -30.38
N PRO A 60 1.31 -6.51 -31.33
CA PRO A 60 0.89 -5.15 -31.01
C PRO A 60 -0.45 -5.09 -30.26
N LYS A 61 -1.34 -6.09 -30.47
CA LYS A 61 -2.58 -6.24 -29.69
C LYS A 61 -2.30 -6.60 -28.22
N GLY A 62 -1.31 -7.46 -27.96
CA GLY A 62 -0.91 -7.84 -26.61
C GLY A 62 -0.27 -6.71 -25.82
N ILE A 63 0.47 -5.81 -26.48
CA ILE A 63 1.01 -4.60 -25.84
C ILE A 63 -0.12 -3.68 -25.36
N VAL A 64 -1.15 -3.47 -26.19
CA VAL A 64 -2.30 -2.65 -25.79
C VAL A 64 -3.04 -3.32 -24.63
N ASN A 65 -3.26 -4.64 -24.69
CA ASN A 65 -3.89 -5.38 -23.60
C ASN A 65 -3.08 -5.29 -22.28
N ALA A 66 -1.75 -5.42 -22.36
CA ALA A 66 -0.83 -5.25 -21.24
C ALA A 66 -0.98 -3.87 -20.57
N VAL A 67 -1.10 -2.81 -21.38
CA VAL A 67 -1.29 -1.44 -20.87
C VAL A 67 -2.64 -1.30 -20.16
N TYR A 68 -3.72 -1.84 -20.73
CA TYR A 68 -5.03 -1.83 -20.06
C TYR A 68 -5.04 -2.60 -18.74
N VAL A 69 -4.40 -3.78 -18.70
CA VAL A 69 -4.25 -4.57 -17.48
C VAL A 69 -3.44 -3.80 -16.43
N TYR A 70 -2.36 -3.12 -16.84
CA TYR A 70 -1.54 -2.31 -15.95
C TYR A 70 -2.32 -1.13 -15.34
N PHE A 71 -3.05 -0.36 -16.15
CA PHE A 71 -3.87 0.74 -15.65
C PHE A 71 -5.03 0.25 -14.77
N GLY A 72 -5.63 -0.88 -15.11
CA GLY A 72 -6.66 -1.52 -14.28
C GLY A 72 -6.11 -1.93 -12.91
N TRP A 73 -4.93 -2.56 -12.88
CA TRP A 73 -4.23 -2.92 -11.64
C TRP A 73 -3.85 -1.69 -10.81
N LEU A 74 -3.34 -0.63 -11.44
CA LEU A 74 -3.04 0.63 -10.76
C LEU A 74 -4.29 1.25 -10.13
N GLY A 75 -5.42 1.26 -10.86
CA GLY A 75 -6.69 1.78 -10.36
C GLY A 75 -7.19 1.02 -9.13
N GLN A 76 -7.18 -0.31 -9.18
CA GLN A 76 -7.59 -1.17 -8.05
C GLN A 76 -6.67 -1.00 -6.83
N THR A 77 -5.36 -0.86 -7.08
CA THR A 77 -4.38 -0.66 -6.01
C THR A 77 -4.57 0.72 -5.36
N ALA A 78 -4.80 1.76 -6.15
CA ALA A 78 -5.05 3.11 -5.68
C ALA A 78 -6.35 3.21 -4.86
N SER A 79 -7.44 2.56 -5.30
CA SER A 79 -8.69 2.53 -4.53
C SER A 79 -8.51 1.79 -3.20
N GLY A 80 -7.83 0.63 -3.20
CA GLY A 80 -7.56 -0.10 -1.96
C GLY A 80 -6.70 0.69 -0.97
N LEU A 81 -5.69 1.41 -1.46
CA LEU A 81 -4.88 2.31 -0.63
C LEU A 81 -5.70 3.48 -0.06
N TRP A 82 -6.60 4.05 -0.86
CA TRP A 82 -7.50 5.11 -0.42
C TRP A 82 -8.42 4.63 0.70
N ASP A 83 -9.04 3.47 0.54
CA ASP A 83 -9.96 2.88 1.52
C ASP A 83 -9.24 2.62 2.86
N VAL A 84 -8.04 2.03 2.83
CA VAL A 84 -7.20 1.82 4.03
C VAL A 84 -6.86 3.16 4.71
N GLY A 85 -6.59 4.20 3.92
CA GLY A 85 -6.32 5.54 4.44
C GLY A 85 -7.53 6.13 5.17
N VAL A 86 -8.72 6.06 4.57
CA VAL A 86 -9.97 6.55 5.15
C VAL A 86 -10.30 5.78 6.44
N GLU A 87 -10.16 4.45 6.42
CA GLU A 87 -10.41 3.60 7.59
C GLU A 87 -9.47 3.95 8.76
N THR A 88 -8.18 4.18 8.46
CA THR A 88 -7.19 4.57 9.47
C THR A 88 -7.53 5.93 10.09
N VAL A 89 -7.92 6.93 9.28
CA VAL A 89 -8.29 8.27 9.77
C VAL A 89 -9.54 8.21 10.64
N ASN A 90 -10.54 7.42 10.23
CA ASN A 90 -11.75 7.23 11.03
C ASN A 90 -11.45 6.53 12.36
N MET A 91 -10.62 5.48 12.35
CA MET A 91 -10.22 4.78 13.57
C MET A 91 -9.50 5.72 14.55
N VAL A 92 -8.54 6.52 14.08
CA VAL A 92 -7.85 7.50 14.94
C VAL A 92 -8.82 8.58 15.44
N GLY A 93 -9.72 9.06 14.58
CA GLY A 93 -10.75 10.02 14.94
C GLY A 93 -11.68 9.52 16.04
N ASP A 94 -12.14 8.27 15.93
CA ASP A 94 -13.02 7.65 16.92
C ASP A 94 -12.32 7.47 18.27
N VAL A 95 -11.05 7.05 18.28
CA VAL A 95 -10.25 6.93 19.52
C VAL A 95 -10.12 8.28 20.23
N ILE A 96 -9.89 9.37 19.50
CA ILE A 96 -9.79 10.73 20.10
C ILE A 96 -11.15 11.21 20.63
N LYS A 97 -12.25 10.85 19.95
CA LYS A 97 -13.60 11.26 20.34
C LYS A 97 -14.04 10.57 21.62
N ILE A 98 -13.68 9.29 21.79
CA ILE A 98 -13.93 8.52 23.01
C ILE A 98 -13.16 9.12 24.21
N ASP A 99 -11.87 9.46 24.05
CA ASP A 99 -11.06 10.08 25.14
C ASP A 99 -11.62 11.44 25.60
N ASN A 100 -12.11 12.26 24.68
CA ASN A 100 -12.69 13.56 25.05
C ASN A 100 -14.06 13.45 25.71
N SER A 101 -14.82 12.40 25.41
CA SER A 101 -16.13 12.18 26.04
C SER A 101 -15.99 11.76 27.50
N SER A 102 -15.01 10.92 27.84
CA SER A 102 -14.76 10.47 29.22
C SER A 102 -14.25 11.59 30.13
N LYS A 103 -13.32 12.44 29.66
CA LYS A 103 -12.83 13.60 30.43
C LYS A 103 -13.91 14.62 30.78
N ARG A 104 -14.95 14.75 29.94
CA ARG A 104 -16.07 15.67 30.21
C ARG A 104 -17.06 15.14 31.24
N GLU A 105 -17.16 13.82 31.41
CA GLU A 105 -17.99 13.22 32.47
C GLU A 105 -17.32 13.29 33.85
N ASP A 106 -15.99 13.20 33.92
CA ASP A 106 -15.25 13.25 35.18
C ASP A 106 -15.12 14.68 35.75
N GLY A 107 -15.13 15.71 34.89
CA GLY A 107 -15.11 17.12 35.31
C GLY A 107 -16.44 17.68 35.86
N ARG A 108 -17.48 16.84 36.02
CA ARG A 108 -18.79 17.20 36.59
C ARG A 108 -19.05 16.61 37.99
N ARG A 109 -18.05 15.98 38.62
CA ARG A 109 -18.15 15.50 40.01
C ARG A 109 -17.37 16.40 40.97
#